data_AF-A0AAW0M7Z5-F1
#
_entry.id   AF-A0AAW0M7Z5-F1
#
_cell.length_a   1.000
_cell.length_b   1.000
_cell.length_c   1.000
_cell.angle_alpha   90.00
_cell.angle_beta   90.00
_cell.angle_gamma   90.00
#
_symmetry.space_group_name_H-M   'P 1'
#
loop_
_entity.id
_entity.type
_entity.pdbx_description
1 polymer ?
#
loop_
_entity_poly.entity_id
_entity_poly.type
_entity_poly.pdbx_seq_one_letter_code
_entity_poly.pdbx_strand_id
1 'polypeptide(L)'
;MALRVSRKIYTEILNKRVFSTPLLTARHCSSSAQTAPNIPHSAKKGRLLTGATIGLVIAGGAYVSTVDEATFCGWLFSATKLLNPFFALLDPEVAHRLAVSAAARGWIPREKRPDPSNIGLEVWGRKFSNPIGLAAGFDKNAEAVDGLLGLGFGFVEVGSVTPVPQEGNPKPCIFRLPEGAIINRCGFNGEGIVAVAKRLGAQHAKRRLDETSRNSSSSTDEAKHRGKAGPGILGVNLGKNKTSEDAAADYVQGVHTLSQYADYLVINVSSPNTPGLRMLQGRKQLEDLVKKVQAARDEMQWGKEGPPPLLVKIAPDLSKEDLEDIAAVALALCLDGLIISNTTVSRPDPVSENPVAREVGGLSGKPLFNLSTNVLKEMYVLTKGKIPLIGCGGVSSGGDAYQKIRAGATLVQLYTAFGYGGPALIPQIKAELAECLERDGFKSITEAVGVDCR
;
A
#
# COMPACT_ATOMS: atom_id res chain seq x y z
N MET A 1 -44.51 -34.95 -0.82
CA MET A 1 -45.94 -34.81 -1.15
C MET A 1 -46.50 -33.70 -0.25
N ALA A 2 -46.35 -32.45 -0.69
CA ALA A 2 -47.42 -31.48 -0.99
C ALA A 2 -47.55 -30.44 0.17
N LEU A 3 -47.00 -29.21 0.07
CA LEU A 3 -47.45 -27.99 -0.63
C LEU A 3 -48.76 -27.35 -0.15
N ARG A 4 -48.64 -26.05 0.21
CA ARG A 4 -49.63 -24.94 0.25
C ARG A 4 -50.58 -24.95 1.45
N VAL A 5 -50.83 -23.83 2.15
CA VAL A 5 -51.50 -22.58 1.71
C VAL A 5 -51.03 -21.43 2.63
N SER A 6 -50.28 -20.42 2.17
CA SER A 6 -50.70 -19.10 1.62
C SER A 6 -51.55 -18.20 2.53
N ARG A 7 -50.92 -17.12 3.01
CA ARG A 7 -51.39 -15.73 3.21
C ARG A 7 -52.91 -15.46 3.28
N LYS A 8 -53.36 -14.86 4.40
CA LYS A 8 -54.27 -13.70 4.53
C LYS A 8 -54.83 -13.68 5.97
N ILE A 9 -54.53 -12.72 6.84
CA ILE A 9 -55.22 -11.42 7.10
C ILE A 9 -54.72 -11.06 8.52
N TYR A 10 -54.03 -9.98 8.89
CA TYR A 10 -54.06 -8.55 8.54
C TYR A 10 -55.41 -7.87 8.73
N THR A 11 -56.17 -8.20 9.78
CA THR A 11 -57.22 -7.32 10.32
C THR A 11 -57.62 -7.74 11.73
N GLU A 12 -56.89 -7.31 12.75
CA GLU A 12 -57.44 -7.21 14.12
C GLU A 12 -56.51 -6.30 14.92
N ILE A 13 -56.91 -5.04 15.06
CA ILE A 13 -56.84 -4.17 16.25
C ILE A 13 -57.47 -2.86 15.78
N LEU A 14 -58.80 -2.91 15.70
CA LEU A 14 -59.65 -1.73 15.72
C LEU A 14 -60.59 -1.90 16.92
N ASN A 15 -60.81 -0.78 17.60
CA ASN A 15 -61.89 -0.50 18.55
C ASN A 15 -61.55 -0.65 20.04
N LYS A 16 -61.24 0.50 20.65
CA LYS A 16 -62.20 1.21 21.54
C LYS A 16 -61.95 2.72 21.37
N ARG A 17 -62.87 3.45 20.72
CA ARG A 17 -64.07 4.15 21.26
C ARG A 17 -63.68 5.48 21.94
N VAL A 18 -64.36 6.63 21.78
CA VAL A 18 -65.61 7.03 21.08
C VAL A 18 -65.75 8.57 21.24
N PHE A 19 -66.18 9.25 20.16
CA PHE A 19 -67.07 10.44 20.02
C PHE A 19 -66.80 11.72 20.87
N SER A 20 -67.01 12.96 20.39
CA SER A 20 -68.22 13.51 19.74
C SER A 20 -68.01 14.88 19.02
N THR A 21 -68.79 15.04 17.93
CA THR A 21 -69.17 16.13 16.98
C THR A 21 -69.73 17.47 17.56
N PRO A 22 -70.22 18.48 16.76
CA PRO A 22 -69.79 19.08 15.46
C PRO A 22 -70.00 20.64 15.32
N LEU A 23 -69.60 21.22 14.15
CA LEU A 23 -70.18 22.32 13.30
C LEU A 23 -70.66 23.65 13.97
N LEU A 24 -70.59 24.88 13.45
CA LEU A 24 -70.41 25.53 12.13
C LEU A 24 -70.37 27.06 12.39
N THR A 25 -69.66 27.86 11.60
CA THR A 25 -70.13 29.10 10.92
C THR A 25 -68.96 29.97 10.43
N ALA A 26 -69.14 30.55 9.25
CA ALA A 26 -68.18 31.37 8.52
C ALA A 26 -68.55 32.85 8.56
N ARG A 27 -67.54 33.76 8.53
CA ARG A 27 -67.40 34.90 7.57
C ARG A 27 -66.26 35.86 7.99
N HIS A 28 -65.45 36.24 6.98
CA HIS A 28 -64.74 37.52 6.66
C HIS A 28 -64.13 38.38 7.80
N CYS A 29 -62.99 39.08 7.70
CA CYS A 29 -62.16 39.57 6.59
C CYS A 29 -60.83 40.13 7.14
N SER A 30 -59.91 40.45 6.22
CA SER A 30 -58.80 41.42 6.31
C SER A 30 -57.39 40.93 6.71
N SER A 31 -56.44 41.54 6.01
CA SER A 31 -55.05 41.18 5.78
C SER A 31 -54.11 41.45 6.94
N SER A 32 -53.14 40.55 7.16
CA SER A 32 -51.84 40.92 7.69
C SER A 32 -50.76 40.14 6.95
N ALA A 33 -49.79 40.87 6.40
CA ALA A 33 -48.66 40.33 5.68
C ALA A 33 -47.75 39.55 6.64
N GLN A 34 -47.55 38.26 6.38
CA GLN A 34 -46.52 37.46 7.06
C GLN A 34 -45.20 37.61 6.29
N THR A 35 -44.22 38.21 6.97
CA THR A 35 -42.83 38.32 6.55
C THR A 35 -42.18 36.93 6.52
N ALA A 36 -41.59 36.58 5.38
CA ALA A 36 -40.80 35.37 5.21
C ALA A 36 -39.51 35.41 6.07
N PRO A 37 -39.03 34.27 6.58
CA PRO A 37 -37.81 34.24 7.38
C PRO A 37 -36.57 34.52 6.51
N ASN A 38 -35.71 35.44 6.97
CA ASN A 38 -34.45 35.78 6.34
C ASN A 38 -33.50 34.58 6.33
N ILE A 39 -33.22 34.04 5.13
CA ILE A 39 -32.11 33.12 4.89
C ILE A 39 -30.82 33.97 4.89
N PRO A 40 -29.81 33.67 5.73
CA PRO A 40 -28.58 34.45 5.76
C PRO A 40 -27.84 34.34 4.42
N HIS A 41 -27.69 35.47 3.74
CA HIS A 41 -26.90 35.62 2.51
C HIS A 41 -25.40 35.53 2.81
N SER A 42 -24.88 34.34 3.13
CA SER A 42 -23.45 34.06 3.18
C SER A 42 -23.09 32.98 2.16
N ALA A 43 -22.98 33.36 0.88
CA ALA A 43 -22.62 32.40 -0.18
C ALA A 43 -21.99 32.99 -1.46
N LYS A 44 -21.67 34.30 -1.51
CA LYS A 44 -21.05 34.90 -2.73
C LYS A 44 -19.53 35.03 -2.63
N LYS A 45 -18.98 35.49 -1.50
CA LYS A 45 -17.53 35.65 -1.30
C LYS A 45 -16.77 34.31 -1.32
N GLY A 46 -17.31 33.27 -0.69
CA GLY A 46 -16.72 31.93 -0.70
C GLY A 46 -16.65 31.33 -2.11
N ARG A 47 -17.73 31.45 -2.90
CA ARG A 47 -17.75 30.96 -4.29
C ARG A 47 -16.79 31.72 -5.21
N LEU A 48 -16.66 33.02 -5.04
CA LEU A 48 -15.73 33.84 -5.84
C LEU A 48 -14.26 33.48 -5.53
N LEU A 49 -13.94 33.27 -4.25
CA LEU A 49 -12.60 32.88 -3.80
C LEU A 49 -12.23 31.47 -4.27
N THR A 50 -13.17 30.52 -4.21
CA THR A 50 -12.99 29.16 -4.76
C THR A 50 -12.80 29.19 -6.28
N GLY A 51 -13.62 29.97 -7.00
CA GLY A 51 -13.49 30.12 -8.46
C GLY A 51 -12.16 30.75 -8.89
N ALA A 52 -11.71 31.80 -8.20
CA ALA A 52 -10.42 32.44 -8.46
C ALA A 52 -9.24 31.50 -8.21
N THR A 53 -9.31 30.68 -7.15
CA THR A 53 -8.27 29.69 -6.84
C THR A 53 -8.20 28.60 -7.90
N ILE A 54 -9.35 28.07 -8.34
CA ILE A 54 -9.41 27.09 -9.44
C ILE A 54 -8.87 27.71 -10.73
N GLY A 55 -9.26 28.95 -11.04
CA GLY A 55 -8.77 29.68 -12.21
C GLY A 55 -7.24 29.87 -12.21
N LEU A 56 -6.65 30.21 -11.05
CA LEU A 56 -5.20 30.33 -10.89
C LEU A 56 -4.47 28.98 -11.03
N VAL A 57 -5.04 27.88 -10.51
CA VAL A 57 -4.47 26.54 -10.69
C VAL A 57 -4.50 26.14 -12.16
N ILE A 58 -5.61 26.39 -12.86
CA ILE A 58 -5.73 26.07 -14.30
C ILE A 58 -4.78 26.94 -15.12
N ALA A 59 -4.73 28.25 -14.87
CA ALA A 59 -3.85 29.17 -15.59
C ALA A 59 -2.36 28.88 -15.32
N GLY A 60 -2.01 28.58 -14.05
CA GLY A 60 -0.67 28.14 -13.68
C GLY A 60 -0.29 26.81 -14.33
N GLY A 61 -1.21 25.84 -14.35
CA GLY A 61 -1.01 24.57 -15.05
C GLY A 61 -0.83 24.75 -16.56
N ALA A 62 -1.62 25.61 -17.20
CA ALA A 62 -1.48 25.95 -18.61
C ALA A 62 -0.14 26.63 -18.91
N TYR A 63 0.27 27.60 -18.08
CA TYR A 63 1.56 28.26 -18.21
C TYR A 63 2.73 27.27 -18.06
N VAL A 64 2.74 26.47 -17.00
CA VAL A 64 3.80 25.48 -16.75
C VAL A 64 3.76 24.35 -17.79
N SER A 65 2.61 24.05 -18.41
CA SER A 65 2.57 23.06 -19.50
C SER A 65 3.34 23.50 -20.76
N THR A 66 3.69 24.78 -20.86
CA THR A 66 4.56 25.30 -21.93
C THR A 66 6.06 25.23 -21.61
N VAL A 67 6.44 24.87 -20.37
CA VAL A 67 7.84 24.67 -19.97
C VAL A 67 8.29 23.21 -20.12
N ASP A 68 9.51 22.89 -19.72
CA ASP A 68 10.07 21.54 -19.86
C ASP A 68 9.29 20.48 -19.06
N GLU A 69 9.38 19.22 -19.51
CA GLU A 69 8.63 18.08 -18.97
C GLU A 69 8.88 17.85 -17.47
N ALA A 70 10.08 18.15 -16.97
CA ALA A 70 10.43 17.95 -15.57
C ALA A 70 9.76 19.01 -14.67
N THR A 71 9.71 20.26 -15.12
CA THR A 71 9.02 21.34 -14.40
C THR A 71 7.50 21.12 -14.37
N PHE A 72 6.89 20.72 -15.48
CA PHE A 72 5.47 20.35 -15.52
C PHE A 72 5.14 19.16 -14.62
N CYS A 73 6.00 18.14 -14.62
CA CYS A 73 5.93 17.02 -13.69
C CYS A 73 5.96 17.51 -12.22
N GLY A 74 6.92 18.36 -11.85
CA GLY A 74 7.02 18.93 -10.50
C GLY A 74 5.75 19.68 -10.06
N TRP A 75 5.14 20.43 -10.97
CA TRP A 75 3.86 21.10 -10.72
C TRP A 75 2.72 20.10 -10.51
N LEU A 76 2.59 19.06 -11.34
CA LEU A 76 1.57 18.02 -11.18
C LEU A 76 1.67 17.31 -9.82
N PHE A 77 2.88 16.92 -9.41
CA PHE A 77 3.08 16.34 -8.08
C PHE A 77 2.71 17.34 -6.98
N SER A 78 3.09 18.61 -7.11
CA SER A 78 2.73 19.65 -6.13
C SER A 78 1.22 19.87 -6.03
N ALA A 79 0.50 19.84 -7.14
CA ALA A 79 -0.96 19.94 -7.17
C ALA A 79 -1.64 18.79 -6.37
N THR A 80 -1.03 17.60 -6.32
CA THR A 80 -1.56 16.52 -5.49
C THR A 80 -1.56 16.84 -4.00
N LYS A 81 -0.67 17.72 -3.51
CA LYS A 81 -0.69 18.18 -2.11
C LYS A 81 -1.97 18.95 -1.77
N LEU A 82 -2.57 19.64 -2.75
CA LEU A 82 -3.84 20.35 -2.59
C LEU A 82 -5.04 19.41 -2.66
N LEU A 83 -4.96 18.35 -3.46
CA LEU A 83 -6.04 17.38 -3.64
C LEU A 83 -6.11 16.34 -2.52
N ASN A 84 -4.96 15.98 -1.97
CA ASN A 84 -4.85 14.88 -1.03
C ASN A 84 -5.62 15.07 0.30
N PRO A 85 -5.73 16.28 0.89
CA PRO A 85 -6.60 16.52 2.05
C PRO A 85 -8.06 16.12 1.85
N PHE A 86 -8.58 16.14 0.61
CA PHE A 86 -9.95 15.71 0.33
C PHE A 86 -10.13 14.19 0.44
N PHE A 87 -9.08 13.39 0.27
CA PHE A 87 -9.15 11.94 0.49
C PHE A 87 -9.36 11.60 1.98
N ALA A 88 -9.00 12.51 2.90
CA ALA A 88 -9.26 12.35 4.32
C ALA A 88 -10.75 12.43 4.67
N LEU A 89 -11.56 13.09 3.83
CA LEU A 89 -13.02 13.23 4.01
C LEU A 89 -13.81 12.00 3.53
N LEU A 90 -13.17 11.12 2.76
CA LEU A 90 -13.77 9.89 2.26
C LEU A 90 -13.53 8.74 3.25
N ASP A 91 -14.45 7.79 3.26
CA ASP A 91 -14.23 6.47 3.87
C ASP A 91 -12.89 5.90 3.36
N PRO A 92 -12.04 5.35 4.25
CA PRO A 92 -10.70 4.90 3.88
C PRO A 92 -10.68 3.83 2.79
N GLU A 93 -11.66 2.91 2.76
CA GLU A 93 -11.72 1.88 1.72
C GLU A 93 -12.17 2.48 0.37
N VAL A 94 -13.12 3.42 0.39
CA VAL A 94 -13.55 4.15 -0.82
C VAL A 94 -12.40 4.98 -1.39
N ALA A 95 -11.71 5.73 -0.54
CA ALA A 95 -10.53 6.52 -0.89
C ALA A 95 -9.43 5.65 -1.51
N HIS A 96 -9.14 4.51 -0.89
CA HIS A 96 -8.16 3.55 -1.38
C HIS A 96 -8.54 2.98 -2.75
N ARG A 97 -9.79 2.55 -2.92
CA ARG A 97 -10.28 2.04 -4.20
C ARG A 97 -10.17 3.10 -5.29
N LEU A 98 -10.54 4.35 -5.00
CA LEU A 98 -10.42 5.46 -5.94
C LEU A 98 -8.96 5.69 -6.35
N ALA A 99 -8.02 5.67 -5.39
CA ALA A 99 -6.60 5.84 -5.65
C ALA A 99 -6.04 4.74 -6.55
N VAL A 100 -6.33 3.47 -6.25
CA VAL A 100 -5.93 2.32 -7.09
C VAL A 100 -6.54 2.44 -8.49
N SER A 101 -7.83 2.79 -8.59
CA SER A 101 -8.52 2.97 -9.87
C SER A 101 -7.95 4.12 -10.71
N ALA A 102 -7.56 5.22 -10.07
CA ALA A 102 -6.92 6.34 -10.74
C ALA A 102 -5.53 5.93 -11.24
N ALA A 103 -4.77 5.21 -10.42
CA ALA A 103 -3.46 4.69 -10.78
C ALA A 103 -3.53 3.70 -11.97
N ALA A 104 -4.47 2.76 -11.93
CA ALA A 104 -4.70 1.80 -13.01
C ALA A 104 -5.08 2.46 -14.34
N ARG A 105 -5.80 3.58 -14.31
CA ARG A 105 -6.19 4.37 -15.50
C ARG A 105 -5.14 5.40 -15.94
N GLY A 106 -4.05 5.55 -15.20
CA GLY A 106 -3.02 6.56 -15.50
C GLY A 106 -3.46 8.00 -15.20
N TRP A 107 -4.43 8.20 -14.31
CA TRP A 107 -4.91 9.53 -13.88
C TRP A 107 -4.10 10.12 -12.72
N ILE A 108 -2.91 9.60 -12.50
CA ILE A 108 -1.97 10.06 -11.49
C ILE A 108 -0.73 10.63 -12.18
N PRO A 109 0.00 11.57 -11.54
CA PRO A 109 1.21 12.09 -12.13
C PRO A 109 2.23 10.98 -12.38
N ARG A 110 3.08 11.16 -13.38
CA ARG A 110 4.22 10.26 -13.65
C ARG A 110 5.52 10.98 -13.36
N GLU A 111 6.41 10.35 -12.62
CA GLU A 111 7.72 10.91 -12.32
C GLU A 111 8.60 10.91 -13.58
N LYS A 112 9.06 12.10 -13.93
CA LYS A 112 9.85 12.38 -15.12
C LYS A 112 11.23 12.92 -14.80
N ARG A 113 11.43 13.36 -13.55
CA ARG A 113 12.73 13.79 -13.04
C ARG A 113 13.60 12.56 -12.78
N PRO A 114 14.93 12.66 -12.99
CA PRO A 114 15.84 11.59 -12.62
C PRO A 114 15.87 11.40 -11.09
N ASP A 115 16.13 10.17 -10.65
CA ASP A 115 16.46 9.91 -9.26
C ASP A 115 17.84 10.52 -8.91
N PRO A 116 18.06 10.98 -7.67
CA PRO A 116 19.39 11.36 -7.20
C PRO A 116 20.41 10.24 -7.44
N SER A 117 21.62 10.59 -7.88
CA SER A 117 22.62 9.60 -8.32
C SER A 117 23.18 8.73 -7.18
N ASN A 118 23.14 9.22 -5.94
CA ASN A 118 23.67 8.55 -4.75
C ASN A 118 22.66 7.59 -4.06
N ILE A 119 21.41 7.53 -4.52
CA ILE A 119 20.40 6.64 -3.93
C ILE A 119 20.14 5.36 -4.74
N GLY A 120 20.67 5.25 -5.95
CA GLY A 120 20.59 4.01 -6.75
C GLY A 120 21.46 2.90 -6.16
N LEU A 121 21.03 1.65 -6.33
CA LEU A 121 21.72 0.47 -5.79
C LEU A 121 21.42 -0.81 -6.57
N GLU A 122 22.23 -1.85 -6.37
CA GLU A 122 22.00 -3.19 -6.90
C GLU A 122 21.75 -4.17 -5.75
N VAL A 123 20.68 -4.94 -5.84
CA VAL A 123 20.30 -5.97 -4.87
C VAL A 123 19.78 -7.17 -5.64
N TRP A 124 20.21 -8.38 -5.27
CA TRP A 124 19.83 -9.63 -5.94
C TRP A 124 20.16 -9.67 -7.44
N GLY A 125 21.25 -9.00 -7.86
CA GLY A 125 21.60 -8.86 -9.28
C GLY A 125 20.64 -7.97 -10.07
N ARG A 126 19.74 -7.23 -9.39
CA ARG A 126 18.77 -6.32 -9.99
C ARG A 126 19.10 -4.87 -9.63
N LYS A 127 19.02 -3.98 -10.61
CA LYS A 127 19.27 -2.55 -10.42
C LYS A 127 17.99 -1.84 -9.98
N PHE A 128 18.06 -1.22 -8.81
CA PHE A 128 17.02 -0.35 -8.26
C PHE A 128 17.44 1.10 -8.50
N SER A 129 16.59 1.90 -9.16
CA SER A 129 16.89 3.31 -9.40
C SER A 129 16.89 4.14 -8.12
N ASN A 130 16.13 3.70 -7.11
CA ASN A 130 16.12 4.21 -5.75
C ASN A 130 15.61 3.11 -4.78
N PRO A 131 15.83 3.21 -3.46
CA PRO A 131 15.52 2.16 -2.51
C PRO A 131 14.09 2.26 -1.95
N ILE A 132 13.26 3.17 -2.47
CA ILE A 132 11.94 3.47 -1.91
C ILE A 132 10.87 2.70 -2.69
N GLY A 133 10.16 1.82 -2.00
CA GLY A 133 9.10 1.00 -2.58
C GLY A 133 7.75 1.14 -1.91
N LEU A 134 6.73 0.62 -2.57
CA LEU A 134 5.37 0.50 -2.04
C LEU A 134 5.18 -0.90 -1.43
N ALA A 135 4.70 -0.96 -0.18
CA ALA A 135 4.45 -2.21 0.52
C ALA A 135 3.23 -2.97 -0.01
N ALA A 136 3.21 -4.30 0.19
CA ALA A 136 2.00 -5.10 -0.04
C ALA A 136 0.79 -4.59 0.74
N GLY A 137 -0.38 -4.92 0.22
CA GLY A 137 -1.69 -4.55 0.73
C GLY A 137 -2.26 -3.33 0.03
N PHE A 138 -1.42 -2.51 -0.64
CA PHE A 138 -1.93 -1.36 -1.39
C PHE A 138 -2.59 -1.80 -2.71
N ASP A 139 -1.84 -2.46 -3.59
CA ASP A 139 -2.37 -3.06 -4.82
C ASP A 139 -2.50 -4.59 -4.68
N LYS A 140 -3.53 -5.03 -3.96
CA LYS A 140 -3.74 -6.45 -3.64
C LYS A 140 -3.95 -7.32 -4.89
N ASN A 141 -4.53 -6.75 -5.93
CA ASN A 141 -4.99 -7.45 -7.12
C ASN A 141 -4.12 -7.21 -8.36
N ALA A 142 -2.99 -6.50 -8.23
CA ALA A 142 -2.13 -6.07 -9.34
C ALA A 142 -2.86 -5.24 -10.41
N GLU A 143 -3.78 -4.36 -9.99
CA GLU A 143 -4.57 -3.50 -10.86
C GLU A 143 -3.77 -2.32 -11.41
N ALA A 144 -2.77 -1.83 -10.67
CA ALA A 144 -2.21 -0.51 -10.87
C ALA A 144 -0.67 -0.47 -10.92
N VAL A 145 0.00 -1.63 -11.05
CA VAL A 145 1.47 -1.75 -10.98
C VAL A 145 2.21 -0.70 -11.84
N ASP A 146 1.87 -0.58 -13.12
CA ASP A 146 2.51 0.38 -14.04
C ASP A 146 2.30 1.84 -13.63
N GLY A 147 1.12 2.16 -13.07
CA GLY A 147 0.81 3.49 -12.57
C GLY A 147 1.60 3.80 -11.30
N LEU A 148 1.66 2.83 -10.38
CA LEU A 148 2.35 2.96 -9.10
C LEU A 148 3.87 3.07 -9.30
N LEU A 149 4.48 2.23 -10.12
CA LEU A 149 5.88 2.39 -10.52
C LEU A 149 6.11 3.74 -11.23
N GLY A 150 5.14 4.15 -12.05
CA GLY A 150 5.12 5.45 -12.71
C GLY A 150 5.17 6.66 -11.77
N LEU A 151 4.77 6.54 -10.50
CA LEU A 151 4.89 7.60 -9.50
C LEU A 151 6.34 7.86 -9.05
N GLY A 152 7.28 6.98 -9.41
CA GLY A 152 8.69 7.11 -9.07
C GLY A 152 9.15 6.25 -7.88
N PHE A 153 8.35 5.26 -7.46
CA PHE A 153 8.83 4.18 -6.60
C PHE A 153 9.89 3.36 -7.36
N GLY A 154 10.98 2.99 -6.68
CA GLY A 154 11.96 2.05 -7.23
C GLY A 154 11.39 0.64 -7.38
N PHE A 155 10.42 0.26 -6.53
CA PHE A 155 9.74 -1.02 -6.58
C PHE A 155 8.33 -0.99 -5.98
N VAL A 156 7.47 -1.92 -6.40
CA VAL A 156 6.10 -2.08 -5.89
C VAL A 156 5.87 -3.54 -5.51
N GLU A 157 5.31 -3.78 -4.34
CA GLU A 157 4.89 -5.11 -3.89
C GLU A 157 3.36 -5.25 -3.98
N VAL A 158 2.86 -6.18 -4.81
CA VAL A 158 1.42 -6.50 -4.90
C VAL A 158 1.03 -7.59 -3.90
N GLY A 159 -0.27 -7.80 -3.71
CA GLY A 159 -0.79 -8.84 -2.81
C GLY A 159 -1.02 -8.35 -1.38
N SER A 160 -1.11 -9.19 -0.35
CA SER A 160 -0.91 -10.64 -0.40
C SER A 160 -1.96 -11.36 -1.24
N VAL A 161 -1.51 -12.15 -2.21
CA VAL A 161 -2.36 -12.93 -3.11
C VAL A 161 -2.59 -14.30 -2.51
N THR A 162 -3.85 -14.72 -2.46
CA THR A 162 -4.27 -16.07 -2.06
C THR A 162 -4.68 -16.89 -3.27
N PRO A 163 -4.59 -18.23 -3.24
CA PRO A 163 -5.06 -19.09 -4.33
C PRO A 163 -6.50 -18.80 -4.78
N VAL A 164 -7.44 -18.85 -3.83
CA VAL A 164 -8.86 -18.66 -4.09
C VAL A 164 -9.26 -17.21 -3.74
N PRO A 165 -10.21 -16.60 -4.46
CA PRO A 165 -10.78 -15.31 -4.06
C PRO A 165 -11.39 -15.37 -2.66
N GLN A 166 -11.29 -14.28 -1.90
CA GLN A 166 -11.97 -14.15 -0.61
C GLN A 166 -12.32 -12.68 -0.33
N GLU A 167 -13.48 -12.45 0.29
CA GLU A 167 -13.96 -11.10 0.61
C GLU A 167 -13.17 -10.42 1.73
N GLY A 168 -12.51 -11.21 2.58
CA GLY A 168 -11.85 -10.76 3.79
C GLY A 168 -12.76 -10.78 5.01
N ASN A 169 -12.45 -9.95 6.01
CA ASN A 169 -13.27 -9.80 7.22
C ASN A 169 -14.35 -8.72 7.04
N PRO A 170 -15.42 -8.72 7.87
CA PRO A 170 -16.52 -7.77 7.75
C PRO A 170 -16.09 -6.30 7.82
N LYS A 171 -16.82 -5.45 7.07
CA LYS A 171 -16.61 -4.00 7.02
C LYS A 171 -17.33 -3.27 8.15
N PRO A 172 -16.84 -2.09 8.60
CA PRO A 172 -15.58 -1.44 8.17
C PRO A 172 -14.36 -2.22 8.66
N CYS A 173 -13.33 -2.31 7.81
CA CYS A 173 -12.11 -3.07 8.12
C CYS A 173 -10.82 -2.24 8.10
N ILE A 174 -10.91 -0.93 7.84
CA ILE A 174 -9.80 0.03 7.88
C ILE A 174 -10.23 1.26 8.68
N PHE A 175 -9.39 1.68 9.61
CA PHE A 175 -9.63 2.83 10.48
C PHE A 175 -8.41 3.75 10.44
N ARG A 176 -8.63 5.02 10.10
CA ARG A 176 -7.61 6.07 10.11
C ARG A 176 -7.58 6.74 11.48
N LEU A 177 -6.37 7.03 11.94
CA LEU A 177 -6.15 7.78 13.17
C LEU A 177 -5.34 9.06 12.86
N PRO A 178 -5.54 10.17 13.60
CA PRO A 178 -4.87 11.45 13.35
C PRO A 178 -3.36 11.41 13.59
N GLU A 179 -2.84 10.42 14.31
CA GLU A 179 -1.42 10.18 14.60
C GLU A 179 -0.63 9.69 13.37
N GLY A 180 -1.18 9.82 12.16
CA GLY A 180 -0.59 9.27 10.94
C GLY A 180 -0.57 7.75 10.94
N ALA A 181 -1.63 7.14 11.45
CA ALA A 181 -1.71 5.71 11.72
C ALA A 181 -2.97 5.07 11.14
N ILE A 182 -2.89 3.78 10.81
CA ILE A 182 -4.04 2.99 10.35
C ILE A 182 -4.12 1.71 11.16
N ILE A 183 -5.29 1.40 11.71
CA ILE A 183 -5.65 0.07 12.19
C ILE A 183 -6.44 -0.63 11.09
N ASN A 184 -6.06 -1.86 10.74
CA ASN A 184 -6.79 -2.63 9.74
C ASN A 184 -6.98 -4.08 10.16
N ARG A 185 -8.12 -4.64 9.74
CA ARG A 185 -8.50 -6.04 9.93
C ARG A 185 -8.93 -6.73 8.65
N CYS A 186 -8.37 -6.37 7.48
CA CYS A 186 -8.92 -6.80 6.19
C CYS A 186 -8.94 -8.33 5.96
N GLY A 187 -7.94 -9.07 6.45
CA GLY A 187 -7.89 -10.54 6.30
C GLY A 187 -7.70 -11.04 4.87
N PHE A 188 -6.68 -10.54 4.16
CA PHE A 188 -6.34 -10.95 2.78
C PHE A 188 -7.52 -10.95 1.79
N ASN A 189 -8.35 -9.91 1.81
CA ASN A 189 -9.37 -9.73 0.77
C ASN A 189 -8.72 -9.56 -0.61
N GLY A 190 -9.24 -10.26 -1.63
CA GLY A 190 -8.71 -10.21 -2.98
C GLY A 190 -9.45 -11.11 -3.96
N GLU A 191 -9.16 -10.93 -5.24
CA GLU A 191 -9.80 -11.64 -6.36
C GLU A 191 -9.14 -12.99 -6.70
N GLY A 192 -8.21 -13.45 -5.86
CA GLY A 192 -7.53 -14.74 -6.03
C GLY A 192 -6.45 -14.75 -7.11
N ILE A 193 -5.71 -15.85 -7.14
CA ILE A 193 -4.47 -15.97 -7.92
C ILE A 193 -4.70 -15.90 -9.43
N VAL A 194 -5.82 -16.43 -9.91
CA VAL A 194 -6.16 -16.47 -11.35
C VAL A 194 -6.36 -15.05 -11.90
N ALA A 195 -7.07 -14.19 -11.17
CA ALA A 195 -7.31 -12.81 -11.58
C ALA A 195 -6.01 -12.00 -11.59
N VAL A 196 -5.17 -12.19 -10.56
CA VAL A 196 -3.85 -11.53 -10.47
C VAL A 196 -2.93 -12.01 -11.58
N ALA A 197 -2.84 -13.32 -11.84
CA ALA A 197 -2.02 -13.89 -12.91
C ALA A 197 -2.39 -13.33 -14.28
N LYS A 198 -3.70 -13.19 -14.57
CA LYS A 198 -4.19 -12.58 -15.81
C LYS A 198 -3.70 -11.13 -15.97
N ARG A 199 -3.79 -10.32 -14.91
CA ARG A 199 -3.36 -8.91 -14.94
C ARG A 199 -1.84 -8.80 -15.09
N LEU A 200 -1.09 -9.56 -14.29
CA LEU A 200 0.36 -9.58 -14.35
C LEU A 200 0.87 -10.10 -15.69
N GLY A 201 0.26 -11.13 -16.26
CA GLY A 201 0.60 -11.63 -17.60
C GLY A 201 0.40 -10.58 -18.69
N ALA A 202 -0.72 -9.84 -18.65
CA ALA A 202 -0.97 -8.75 -19.59
C ALA A 202 0.05 -7.60 -19.45
N GLN A 203 0.39 -7.22 -18.21
CA GLN A 203 1.39 -6.19 -17.93
C GLN A 203 2.80 -6.64 -18.34
N HIS A 204 3.15 -7.90 -18.06
CA HIS A 204 4.45 -8.48 -18.40
C HIS A 204 4.67 -8.55 -19.92
N ALA A 205 3.66 -9.00 -20.67
CA ALA A 205 3.70 -9.02 -22.13
C ALA A 205 3.91 -7.61 -22.70
N LYS A 206 3.18 -6.61 -22.18
CA LYS A 206 3.35 -5.21 -22.57
C LYS A 206 4.76 -4.69 -22.30
N ARG A 207 5.34 -5.00 -21.14
CA ARG A 207 6.72 -4.58 -20.79
C ARG A 207 7.75 -5.18 -21.74
N ARG A 208 7.66 -6.48 -22.04
CA ARG A 208 8.57 -7.16 -22.98
C ARG A 208 8.47 -6.61 -24.41
N LEU A 209 7.27 -6.29 -24.88
CA LEU A 209 7.08 -5.66 -26.19
C LEU A 209 7.74 -4.29 -26.25
N ASP A 210 7.58 -3.47 -25.21
CA ASP A 210 8.20 -2.14 -25.13
C ASP A 210 9.74 -2.22 -25.08
N GLU A 211 10.30 -3.19 -24.35
CA GLU A 211 11.75 -3.43 -24.28
C GLU A 211 12.34 -3.89 -25.62
N THR A 212 11.66 -4.82 -26.30
CA THR A 212 12.06 -5.29 -27.64
C THR A 212 12.05 -4.15 -28.65
N SER A 213 11.04 -3.29 -28.58
CA SER A 213 10.90 -2.13 -29.46
C SER A 213 12.03 -1.13 -29.26
N ARG A 214 12.40 -0.85 -28.00
CA ARG A 214 13.53 0.05 -27.64
C ARG A 214 14.89 -0.46 -28.10
N ASN A 215 15.12 -1.78 -28.01
CA ASN A 215 16.38 -2.38 -28.45
C ASN A 215 16.51 -2.44 -29.98
N SER A 216 15.39 -2.32 -30.71
CA SER A 216 15.37 -2.31 -32.18
C SER A 216 15.49 -0.91 -32.81
N SER A 217 15.16 0.16 -32.07
CA SER A 217 15.27 1.54 -32.55
C SER A 217 16.66 2.11 -32.23
N SER A 218 17.55 2.13 -33.22
CA SER A 218 18.77 2.95 -33.19
C SER A 218 18.39 4.43 -33.15
N SER A 219 18.78 5.13 -32.08
CA SER A 219 18.98 6.58 -32.01
C SER A 219 18.22 7.45 -33.03
N THR A 220 17.07 7.99 -32.63
CA THR A 220 16.59 9.39 -32.76
C THR A 220 15.06 9.37 -32.76
N ASP A 221 14.48 10.16 -31.85
CA ASP A 221 13.06 10.53 -31.83
C ASP A 221 12.03 9.39 -31.67
N GLU A 222 11.79 9.00 -30.41
CA GLU A 222 10.45 9.06 -29.77
C GLU A 222 10.48 8.37 -28.38
N ALA A 223 11.16 9.01 -27.42
CA ALA A 223 10.98 8.74 -25.99
C ALA A 223 9.68 9.38 -25.45
N LYS A 224 8.62 9.45 -26.27
CA LYS A 224 7.34 10.02 -25.88
C LYS A 224 6.59 8.99 -25.03
N HIS A 225 6.36 9.33 -23.76
CA HIS A 225 5.33 8.76 -22.85
C HIS A 225 5.72 7.75 -21.75
N ARG A 226 7.01 7.47 -21.48
CA ARG A 226 7.39 6.79 -20.22
C ARG A 226 8.24 7.69 -19.31
N GLY A 227 8.05 7.56 -17.99
CA GLY A 227 8.88 8.21 -16.97
C GLY A 227 10.38 7.98 -17.24
N LYS A 228 11.27 8.88 -16.81
CA LYS A 228 12.72 8.58 -16.80
C LYS A 228 13.10 7.59 -15.69
N ALA A 229 12.19 7.30 -14.76
CA ALA A 229 12.27 6.14 -13.89
C ALA A 229 12.13 4.85 -14.74
N GLY A 230 13.02 3.87 -14.54
CA GLY A 230 13.05 2.61 -15.29
C GLY A 230 11.77 1.77 -15.19
N PRO A 231 11.74 0.54 -15.76
CA PRO A 231 10.54 -0.31 -15.75
C PRO A 231 10.04 -0.68 -14.34
N GLY A 232 10.85 -0.44 -13.30
CA GLY A 232 10.54 -0.64 -11.88
C GLY A 232 10.51 -2.11 -11.49
N ILE A 233 10.83 -2.41 -10.24
CA ILE A 233 10.90 -3.80 -9.75
C ILE A 233 9.54 -4.21 -9.14
N LEU A 234 9.05 -5.40 -9.49
CA LEU A 234 7.78 -5.94 -8.99
C LEU A 234 8.00 -7.08 -7.98
N GLY A 235 7.56 -6.85 -6.75
CA GLY A 235 7.40 -7.90 -5.75
C GLY A 235 6.02 -8.53 -5.81
N VAL A 236 5.92 -9.85 -5.68
CA VAL A 236 4.65 -10.55 -5.50
C VAL A 236 4.59 -11.16 -4.11
N ASN A 237 3.70 -10.63 -3.29
CA ASN A 237 3.47 -11.12 -1.94
C ASN A 237 2.42 -12.22 -1.95
N LEU A 238 2.76 -13.39 -1.41
CA LEU A 238 1.92 -14.58 -1.34
C LEU A 238 1.37 -14.76 0.07
N GLY A 239 0.13 -15.24 0.17
CA GLY A 239 -0.51 -15.58 1.43
C GLY A 239 -1.40 -16.82 1.29
N LYS A 240 -1.80 -17.36 2.44
CA LYS A 240 -2.76 -18.47 2.49
C LYS A 240 -4.21 -17.98 2.54
N ASN A 241 -5.13 -18.76 1.99
CA ASN A 241 -6.55 -18.58 2.20
C ASN A 241 -6.93 -18.80 3.69
N LYS A 242 -7.96 -18.08 4.15
CA LYS A 242 -8.41 -18.13 5.56
C LYS A 242 -8.80 -19.56 5.99
N THR A 243 -9.44 -20.30 5.10
CA THR A 243 -9.96 -21.66 5.32
C THR A 243 -8.99 -22.77 4.90
N SER A 244 -7.78 -22.42 4.42
CA SER A 244 -6.81 -23.44 4.00
C SER A 244 -6.22 -24.15 5.22
N GLU A 245 -6.28 -25.49 5.18
CA GLU A 245 -5.70 -26.41 6.16
C GLU A 245 -4.19 -26.58 5.94
N ASP A 246 -3.76 -26.78 4.69
CA ASP A 246 -2.35 -26.82 4.31
C ASP A 246 -1.90 -25.44 3.81
N ALA A 247 -1.39 -24.63 4.75
CA ALA A 247 -0.85 -23.33 4.42
C ALA A 247 0.25 -23.40 3.35
N ALA A 248 1.12 -24.43 3.37
CA ALA A 248 2.25 -24.52 2.46
C ALA A 248 1.81 -24.75 1.01
N ALA A 249 0.76 -25.55 0.80
CA ALA A 249 0.18 -25.78 -0.53
C ALA A 249 -0.27 -24.46 -1.20
N ASP A 250 -0.85 -23.53 -0.43
CA ASP A 250 -1.27 -22.23 -0.95
C ASP A 250 -0.09 -21.39 -1.46
N TYR A 251 1.02 -21.37 -0.71
CA TYR A 251 2.23 -20.64 -1.13
C TYR A 251 2.88 -21.30 -2.35
N VAL A 252 2.94 -22.64 -2.38
CA VAL A 252 3.46 -23.40 -3.53
C VAL A 252 2.65 -23.11 -4.80
N GLN A 253 1.31 -23.11 -4.71
CA GLN A 253 0.47 -22.69 -5.83
C GLN A 253 0.72 -21.23 -6.24
N GLY A 254 0.94 -20.35 -5.26
CA GLY A 254 1.46 -19.00 -5.41
C GLY A 254 2.68 -18.93 -6.33
N VAL A 255 3.70 -19.72 -6.00
CA VAL A 255 4.96 -19.80 -6.74
C VAL A 255 4.71 -20.29 -8.16
N HIS A 256 4.07 -21.45 -8.36
CA HIS A 256 3.88 -22.01 -9.71
C HIS A 256 3.12 -21.08 -10.66
N THR A 257 2.20 -20.28 -10.12
CA THR A 257 1.35 -19.42 -10.95
C THR A 257 1.99 -18.05 -11.22
N LEU A 258 2.59 -17.43 -10.20
CA LEU A 258 2.95 -16.00 -10.25
C LEU A 258 4.45 -15.72 -10.37
N SER A 259 5.31 -16.67 -10.07
CA SER A 259 6.77 -16.47 -10.01
C SER A 259 7.38 -15.96 -11.32
N GLN A 260 6.87 -16.40 -12.47
CA GLN A 260 7.31 -15.95 -13.80
C GLN A 260 7.08 -14.46 -14.07
N TYR A 261 6.22 -13.79 -13.29
CA TYR A 261 5.92 -12.36 -13.43
C TYR A 261 6.61 -11.50 -12.38
N ALA A 262 7.24 -12.11 -11.38
CA ALA A 262 7.79 -11.43 -10.22
C ALA A 262 9.30 -11.20 -10.36
N ASP A 263 9.77 -10.03 -9.96
CA ASP A 263 11.19 -9.79 -9.77
C ASP A 263 11.68 -10.31 -8.41
N TYR A 264 10.79 -10.41 -7.42
CA TYR A 264 11.00 -11.14 -6.17
C TYR A 264 9.66 -11.64 -5.59
N LEU A 265 9.72 -12.70 -4.80
CA LEU A 265 8.59 -13.33 -4.12
C LEU A 265 8.65 -13.08 -2.62
N VAL A 266 7.49 -12.99 -1.98
CA VAL A 266 7.41 -12.83 -0.52
C VAL A 266 6.45 -13.85 0.09
N ILE A 267 6.93 -14.64 1.04
CA ILE A 267 6.11 -15.46 1.93
C ILE A 267 5.63 -14.58 3.08
N ASN A 268 4.33 -14.23 3.10
CA ASN A 268 3.75 -13.47 4.20
C ASN A 268 3.20 -14.39 5.29
N VAL A 269 3.90 -14.44 6.41
CA VAL A 269 3.53 -15.20 7.62
C VAL A 269 3.12 -14.30 8.79
N SER A 270 2.89 -13.00 8.55
CA SER A 270 2.90 -11.98 9.62
C SER A 270 1.62 -11.17 9.77
N SER A 271 0.61 -11.37 8.91
CA SER A 271 -0.70 -10.72 9.07
C SER A 271 -1.36 -11.11 10.40
N PRO A 272 -1.77 -10.15 11.25
CA PRO A 272 -2.56 -10.44 12.45
C PRO A 272 -4.03 -10.76 12.13
N ASN A 273 -4.44 -10.60 10.87
CA ASN A 273 -5.85 -10.61 10.46
C ASN A 273 -6.31 -11.96 9.87
N THR A 274 -5.38 -12.91 9.76
CA THR A 274 -5.62 -14.27 9.31
C THR A 274 -5.32 -15.21 10.48
N PRO A 275 -6.32 -15.87 11.08
CA PRO A 275 -6.13 -16.72 12.26
C PRO A 275 -5.03 -17.77 12.06
N GLY A 276 -4.19 -17.95 13.08
CA GLY A 276 -3.09 -18.91 13.08
C GLY A 276 -1.90 -18.57 12.19
N LEU A 277 -1.98 -17.55 11.32
CA LEU A 277 -0.91 -17.26 10.34
C LEU A 277 0.43 -16.96 11.02
N ARG A 278 0.43 -16.16 12.08
CA ARG A 278 1.64 -15.78 12.82
C ARG A 278 2.35 -16.95 13.51
N MET A 279 1.66 -18.07 13.72
CA MET A 279 2.27 -19.29 14.25
C MET A 279 3.24 -19.92 13.25
N LEU A 280 3.14 -19.60 11.96
CA LEU A 280 4.08 -20.05 10.93
C LEU A 280 5.48 -19.42 11.07
N GLN A 281 5.66 -18.45 11.98
CA GLN A 281 6.95 -17.84 12.28
C GLN A 281 7.79 -18.65 13.28
N GLY A 282 7.19 -19.64 13.95
CA GLY A 282 7.93 -20.56 14.81
C GLY A 282 8.97 -21.35 14.02
N ARG A 283 10.14 -21.62 14.61
CA ARG A 283 11.33 -22.15 13.93
C ARG A 283 11.02 -23.30 12.96
N LYS A 284 10.40 -24.37 13.45
CA LYS A 284 10.09 -25.56 12.66
C LYS A 284 9.09 -25.27 11.55
N GLN A 285 8.02 -24.55 11.86
CA GLN A 285 6.96 -24.22 10.90
C GLN A 285 7.51 -23.34 9.77
N LEU A 286 8.35 -22.37 10.10
CA LEU A 286 8.99 -21.50 9.14
C LEU A 286 9.97 -22.28 8.27
N GLU A 287 10.82 -23.12 8.87
CA GLU A 287 11.77 -23.95 8.15
C GLU A 287 11.08 -24.89 7.15
N ASP A 288 10.04 -25.61 7.59
CA ASP A 288 9.27 -26.53 6.76
C ASP A 288 8.56 -25.78 5.61
N LEU A 289 7.99 -24.61 5.89
CA LEU A 289 7.34 -23.78 4.89
C LEU A 289 8.33 -23.27 3.84
N VAL A 290 9.44 -22.66 4.28
CA VAL A 290 10.45 -22.11 3.38
C VAL A 290 11.04 -23.20 2.50
N LYS A 291 11.36 -24.37 3.04
CA LYS A 291 11.86 -25.52 2.25
C LYS A 291 10.91 -25.92 1.13
N LYS A 292 9.61 -26.04 1.43
CA LYS A 292 8.59 -26.38 0.42
C LYS A 292 8.47 -25.31 -0.66
N VAL A 293 8.47 -24.04 -0.27
CA VAL A 293 8.32 -22.91 -1.21
C VAL A 293 9.59 -22.73 -2.06
N GLN A 294 10.78 -22.89 -1.48
CA GLN A 294 12.05 -22.90 -2.23
C GLN A 294 12.09 -24.06 -3.22
N ALA A 295 11.73 -25.29 -2.80
CA ALA A 295 11.67 -26.43 -3.70
C ALA A 295 10.73 -26.17 -4.89
N ALA A 296 9.52 -25.66 -4.63
CA ALA A 296 8.56 -25.30 -5.68
C ALA A 296 9.04 -24.19 -6.61
N ARG A 297 9.89 -23.27 -6.12
CA ARG A 297 10.53 -22.24 -6.95
C ARG A 297 11.65 -22.83 -7.78
N ASP A 298 12.50 -23.64 -7.17
CA ASP A 298 13.74 -24.10 -7.77
C ASP A 298 13.51 -25.23 -8.79
N GLU A 299 12.37 -25.94 -8.72
CA GLU A 299 11.96 -26.91 -9.75
C GLU A 299 11.42 -26.28 -11.05
N MET A 300 11.12 -24.97 -11.03
CA MET A 300 10.66 -24.25 -12.22
C MET A 300 11.82 -24.00 -13.19
N GLN A 301 11.50 -23.81 -14.48
CA GLN A 301 12.51 -23.53 -15.50
C GLN A 301 12.84 -22.03 -15.55
N TRP A 302 14.08 -21.69 -15.19
CA TRP A 302 14.56 -20.31 -15.16
C TRP A 302 15.47 -19.98 -16.34
N GLY A 303 15.35 -18.73 -16.81
CA GLY A 303 16.28 -18.17 -17.78
C GLY A 303 17.62 -17.80 -17.14
N LYS A 304 18.43 -17.01 -17.86
CA LYS A 304 19.76 -16.58 -17.39
C LYS A 304 19.75 -15.81 -16.06
N GLU A 305 18.65 -15.15 -15.74
CA GLU A 305 18.49 -14.41 -14.48
C GLU A 305 18.29 -15.32 -13.26
N GLY A 306 18.02 -16.62 -13.46
CA GLY A 306 17.74 -17.56 -12.39
C GLY A 306 16.36 -17.37 -11.75
N PRO A 307 16.08 -18.05 -10.62
CA PRO A 307 14.84 -17.90 -9.88
C PRO A 307 14.68 -16.48 -9.30
N PRO A 308 13.45 -15.99 -9.13
CA PRO A 308 13.22 -14.76 -8.37
C PRO A 308 13.68 -14.93 -6.91
N PRO A 309 14.34 -13.92 -6.30
CA PRO A 309 14.63 -13.89 -4.87
C PRO A 309 13.39 -14.18 -4.03
N LEU A 310 13.54 -14.99 -2.98
CA LEU A 310 12.46 -15.38 -2.07
C LEU A 310 12.69 -14.78 -0.70
N LEU A 311 11.75 -13.94 -0.28
CA LEU A 311 11.78 -13.22 0.97
C LEU A 311 10.72 -13.74 1.93
N VAL A 312 10.92 -13.51 3.23
CA VAL A 312 9.89 -13.71 4.27
C VAL A 312 9.54 -12.37 4.92
N LYS A 313 8.25 -12.09 5.07
CA LYS A 313 7.76 -10.90 5.80
C LYS A 313 7.31 -11.28 7.20
N ILE A 314 7.97 -10.73 8.21
CA ILE A 314 7.74 -11.07 9.63
C ILE A 314 6.96 -9.98 10.38
N ALA A 315 6.38 -10.36 11.51
CA ALA A 315 5.66 -9.46 12.41
C ALA A 315 6.65 -8.69 13.30
N PRO A 316 6.29 -7.50 13.79
CA PRO A 316 7.09 -6.80 14.80
C PRO A 316 6.87 -7.32 16.22
N ASP A 317 5.79 -8.10 16.43
CA ASP A 317 5.36 -8.59 17.75
C ASP A 317 6.00 -9.96 18.01
N LEU A 318 7.33 -9.99 18.16
CA LEU A 318 8.13 -11.20 18.32
C LEU A 318 9.02 -11.08 19.57
N SER A 319 9.25 -12.20 20.26
CA SER A 319 10.25 -12.26 21.32
C SER A 319 11.66 -12.30 20.74
N LYS A 320 12.66 -12.09 21.60
CA LYS A 320 14.07 -12.21 21.19
C LYS A 320 14.40 -13.61 20.67
N GLU A 321 13.87 -14.65 21.32
CA GLU A 321 14.05 -16.05 20.90
C GLU A 321 13.43 -16.30 19.53
N ASP A 322 12.22 -15.77 19.27
CA ASP A 322 11.59 -15.87 17.95
C ASP A 322 12.47 -15.23 16.86
N LEU A 323 13.08 -14.07 17.13
CA LEU A 323 13.98 -13.39 16.18
C LEU A 323 15.26 -14.20 15.93
N GLU A 324 15.86 -14.76 16.99
CA GLU A 324 17.02 -15.64 16.89
C GLU A 324 16.72 -16.89 16.03
N ASP A 325 15.55 -17.50 16.24
CA ASP A 325 15.08 -18.65 15.46
C ASP A 325 14.82 -18.30 13.99
N ILE A 326 14.13 -17.19 13.71
CA ILE A 326 13.88 -16.72 12.34
C ILE A 326 15.21 -16.42 11.64
N ALA A 327 16.15 -15.74 12.31
CA ALA A 327 17.46 -15.44 11.74
C ALA A 327 18.26 -16.73 11.45
N ALA A 328 18.20 -17.72 12.36
CA ALA A 328 18.85 -19.00 12.15
C ALA A 328 18.28 -19.74 10.93
N VAL A 329 16.96 -19.77 10.77
CA VAL A 329 16.31 -20.36 9.59
C VAL A 329 16.68 -19.62 8.31
N ALA A 330 16.66 -18.28 8.33
CA ALA A 330 17.00 -17.45 7.18
C ALA A 330 18.44 -17.69 6.70
N LEU A 331 19.39 -17.78 7.63
CA LEU A 331 20.78 -18.08 7.32
C LEU A 331 20.96 -19.52 6.83
N ALA A 332 20.34 -20.50 7.50
CA ALA A 332 20.50 -21.92 7.18
C ALA A 332 19.92 -22.29 5.81
N LEU A 333 18.81 -21.65 5.42
CA LEU A 333 18.14 -21.87 4.13
C LEU A 333 18.54 -20.86 3.06
N CYS A 334 19.52 -20.00 3.34
CA CYS A 334 20.00 -18.96 2.43
C CYS A 334 18.84 -18.14 1.83
N LEU A 335 17.92 -17.65 2.68
CA LEU A 335 16.85 -16.76 2.23
C LEU A 335 17.44 -15.52 1.57
N ASP A 336 16.83 -15.09 0.47
CA ASP A 336 17.36 -13.96 -0.30
C ASP A 336 17.11 -12.61 0.39
N GLY A 337 16.13 -12.54 1.31
CA GLY A 337 15.92 -11.36 2.13
C GLY A 337 14.78 -11.50 3.14
N LEU A 338 14.62 -10.49 3.99
CA LEU A 338 13.52 -10.39 4.95
C LEU A 338 12.86 -9.02 4.89
N ILE A 339 11.55 -8.96 5.12
CA ILE A 339 10.81 -7.71 5.22
C ILE A 339 10.41 -7.46 6.69
N ILE A 340 10.94 -6.37 7.24
CA ILE A 340 10.83 -6.00 8.66
C ILE A 340 10.15 -4.64 8.78
N SER A 341 8.86 -4.53 9.06
CA SER A 341 7.93 -5.58 9.46
C SER A 341 6.53 -5.37 8.88
N ASN A 342 5.64 -6.31 9.19
CA ASN A 342 4.20 -6.11 9.08
C ASN A 342 3.66 -5.19 10.20
N THR A 343 2.35 -5.04 10.29
CA THR A 343 1.65 -4.26 11.33
C THR A 343 1.82 -4.84 12.74
N THR A 344 1.73 -4.01 13.78
CA THR A 344 1.76 -4.44 15.20
C THR A 344 0.36 -4.61 15.78
N VAL A 345 0.17 -5.54 16.73
CA VAL A 345 -1.07 -5.60 17.53
C VAL A 345 -1.02 -4.67 18.75
N SER A 346 0.16 -4.17 19.10
CA SER A 346 0.34 -3.18 20.16
C SER A 346 -0.34 -1.85 19.82
N ARG A 347 -0.65 -1.07 20.85
CA ARG A 347 -1.22 0.28 20.77
C ARG A 347 -0.35 1.23 21.60
N PRO A 348 0.83 1.64 21.11
CA PRO A 348 1.70 2.54 21.86
C PRO A 348 1.07 3.93 21.98
N ASP A 349 1.43 4.68 23.02
CA ASP A 349 0.96 6.05 23.19
C ASP A 349 1.40 6.94 22.01
N PRO A 350 0.57 7.91 21.58
CA PRO A 350 -0.76 8.26 22.11
C PRO A 350 -1.91 7.45 21.46
N VAL A 351 -1.62 6.42 20.66
CA VAL A 351 -2.68 5.63 19.99
C VAL A 351 -3.60 4.97 21.01
N SER A 352 -3.06 4.44 22.11
CA SER A 352 -3.81 3.81 23.21
C SER A 352 -4.99 4.63 23.72
N GLU A 353 -4.87 5.96 23.70
CA GLU A 353 -5.88 6.91 24.20
C GLU A 353 -7.01 7.16 23.19
N ASN A 354 -6.78 6.83 21.92
CA ASN A 354 -7.76 7.02 20.86
C ASN A 354 -8.89 5.96 20.96
N PRO A 355 -10.19 6.33 20.91
CA PRO A 355 -11.29 5.36 20.95
C PRO A 355 -11.20 4.26 19.88
N VAL A 356 -10.61 4.58 18.71
CA VAL A 356 -10.39 3.63 17.61
C VAL A 356 -9.35 2.56 17.96
N ALA A 357 -8.49 2.77 18.95
CA ALA A 357 -7.50 1.80 19.37
C ALA A 357 -8.08 0.48 19.88
N ARG A 358 -9.35 0.50 20.31
CA ARG A 358 -10.14 -0.67 20.71
C ARG A 358 -10.50 -1.58 19.52
N GLU A 359 -10.38 -1.09 18.29
CA GLU A 359 -10.60 -1.91 17.11
C GLU A 359 -9.55 -3.02 17.00
N VAL A 360 -10.02 -4.23 16.73
CA VAL A 360 -9.15 -5.37 16.46
C VAL A 360 -8.42 -5.18 15.12
N GLY A 361 -7.22 -5.73 15.04
CA GLY A 361 -6.39 -5.74 13.84
C GLY A 361 -5.00 -5.14 14.05
N GLY A 362 -4.28 -5.01 12.94
CA GLY A 362 -2.91 -4.50 12.93
C GLY A 362 -2.83 -2.99 12.79
N LEU A 363 -2.04 -2.35 13.66
CA LEU A 363 -1.63 -0.95 13.62
C LEU A 363 -0.41 -0.77 12.69
N SER A 364 -0.49 0.27 11.87
CA SER A 364 0.56 0.73 10.96
C SER A 364 0.72 2.25 11.06
N GLY A 365 1.73 2.79 10.39
CA GLY A 365 1.99 4.22 10.36
C GLY A 365 3.00 4.67 11.40
N LYS A 366 3.08 6.00 11.64
CA LYS A 366 4.16 6.61 12.42
C LYS A 366 4.39 5.96 13.79
N PRO A 367 3.35 5.55 14.56
CA PRO A 367 3.54 4.90 15.86
C PRO A 367 4.27 3.54 15.79
N LEU A 368 4.29 2.87 14.63
CA LEU A 368 5.03 1.62 14.43
C LEU A 368 6.53 1.85 14.16
N PHE A 369 6.96 3.09 13.87
CA PHE A 369 8.30 3.37 13.36
C PHE A 369 9.40 2.83 14.29
N ASN A 370 9.39 3.23 15.56
CA ASN A 370 10.43 2.83 16.53
C ASN A 370 10.48 1.31 16.73
N LEU A 371 9.33 0.68 16.98
CA LEU A 371 9.24 -0.78 17.16
C LEU A 371 9.80 -1.52 15.94
N SER A 372 9.33 -1.18 14.73
CA SER A 372 9.81 -1.82 13.51
C SER A 372 11.27 -1.52 13.18
N THR A 373 11.82 -0.37 13.63
CA THR A 373 13.26 -0.04 13.45
C THR A 373 14.13 -0.84 14.41
N ASN A 374 13.67 -1.08 15.64
CA ASN A 374 14.38 -1.91 16.61
C ASN A 374 14.43 -3.37 16.14
N VAL A 375 13.31 -3.94 15.69
CA VAL A 375 13.29 -5.30 15.12
C VAL A 375 14.19 -5.40 13.89
N LEU A 376 14.21 -4.36 13.04
CA LEU A 376 15.11 -4.32 11.88
C LEU A 376 16.59 -4.35 12.30
N LYS A 377 16.96 -3.56 13.30
CA LYS A 377 18.33 -3.52 13.87
C LYS A 377 18.73 -4.87 14.44
N GLU A 378 17.85 -5.48 15.24
CA GLU A 378 18.11 -6.80 15.84
C GLU A 378 18.29 -7.88 14.76
N MET A 379 17.42 -7.91 13.74
CA MET A 379 17.55 -8.85 12.64
C MET A 379 18.83 -8.64 11.81
N TYR A 380 19.26 -7.39 11.62
CA TYR A 380 20.53 -7.11 10.94
C TYR A 380 21.72 -7.68 11.71
N VAL A 381 21.74 -7.50 13.04
CA VAL A 381 22.78 -8.05 13.93
C VAL A 381 22.76 -9.59 13.91
N LEU A 382 21.58 -10.20 14.07
CA LEU A 382 21.43 -11.66 14.12
C LEU A 382 21.82 -12.32 12.79
N THR A 383 21.50 -11.68 11.66
CA THR A 383 21.90 -12.15 10.32
C THR A 383 23.32 -11.73 9.93
N LYS A 384 24.01 -10.95 10.78
CA LYS A 384 25.37 -10.43 10.56
C LYS A 384 25.50 -9.67 9.23
N GLY A 385 24.45 -8.96 8.84
CA GLY A 385 24.37 -8.24 7.56
C GLY A 385 24.44 -9.12 6.31
N LYS A 386 24.32 -10.45 6.42
CA LYS A 386 24.39 -11.39 5.29
C LYS A 386 23.10 -11.49 4.48
N ILE A 387 21.97 -11.11 5.08
CA ILE A 387 20.64 -11.20 4.49
C ILE A 387 20.16 -9.77 4.21
N PRO A 388 19.91 -9.38 2.95
CA PRO A 388 19.29 -8.09 2.62
C PRO A 388 17.96 -7.90 3.35
N LEU A 389 17.77 -6.73 3.96
CA LEU A 389 16.54 -6.41 4.70
C LEU A 389 15.75 -5.30 4.01
N ILE A 390 14.43 -5.47 3.92
CA ILE A 390 13.51 -4.40 3.54
C ILE A 390 12.88 -3.82 4.82
N GLY A 391 13.18 -2.56 5.13
CA GLY A 391 12.57 -1.83 6.24
C GLY A 391 11.15 -1.36 5.90
N CYS A 392 10.15 -1.78 6.65
CA CYS A 392 8.73 -1.45 6.48
C CYS A 392 8.11 -1.08 7.83
N GLY A 393 7.45 0.07 7.91
CA GLY A 393 6.73 0.50 9.13
C GLY A 393 7.07 1.92 9.55
N GLY A 394 6.07 2.79 9.50
CA GLY A 394 6.12 4.17 10.02
C GLY A 394 7.06 5.13 9.32
N VAL A 395 7.56 4.80 8.13
CA VAL A 395 8.39 5.69 7.33
C VAL A 395 7.52 6.76 6.68
N SER A 396 7.84 8.03 6.95
CA SER A 396 7.07 9.19 6.48
C SER A 396 7.92 10.33 5.90
N SER A 397 9.24 10.20 5.92
CA SER A 397 10.20 11.19 5.40
C SER A 397 11.47 10.52 4.89
N GLY A 398 12.33 11.25 4.18
CA GLY A 398 13.66 10.76 3.79
C GLY A 398 14.55 10.52 5.00
N GLY A 399 14.39 11.32 6.07
CA GLY A 399 15.07 11.08 7.35
C GLY A 399 14.64 9.78 8.03
N ASP A 400 13.36 9.41 7.96
CA ASP A 400 12.87 8.12 8.46
C ASP A 400 13.43 6.95 7.62
N ALA A 401 13.45 7.09 6.30
CA ALA A 401 14.01 6.08 5.40
C ALA A 401 15.52 5.89 5.65
N TYR A 402 16.24 6.99 5.85
CA TYR A 402 17.65 6.99 6.18
C TYR A 402 17.93 6.29 7.52
N GLN A 403 17.12 6.56 8.55
CA GLN A 403 17.22 5.84 9.83
C GLN A 403 17.00 4.33 9.68
N LYS A 404 16.04 3.89 8.84
CA LYS A 404 15.88 2.45 8.54
C LYS A 404 17.13 1.89 7.88
N ILE A 405 17.72 2.61 6.92
CA ILE A 405 18.92 2.18 6.21
C ILE A 405 20.10 2.02 7.18
N ARG A 406 20.34 3.03 8.02
CA ARG A 406 21.39 2.98 9.05
C ARG A 406 21.18 1.86 10.07
N ALA A 407 19.94 1.52 10.37
CA ALA A 407 19.55 0.40 11.21
C ALA A 407 19.67 -0.98 10.51
N GLY A 408 19.98 -1.04 9.22
CA GLY A 408 20.27 -2.29 8.50
C GLY A 408 19.41 -2.56 7.27
N ALA A 409 18.44 -1.70 6.94
CA ALA A 409 17.67 -1.87 5.71
C ALA A 409 18.51 -1.60 4.45
N THR A 410 18.41 -2.48 3.47
CA THR A 410 18.90 -2.28 2.11
C THR A 410 17.87 -1.54 1.25
N LEU A 411 16.58 -1.87 1.44
CA LEU A 411 15.44 -1.25 0.76
C LEU A 411 14.41 -0.79 1.80
N VAL A 412 13.54 0.16 1.44
CA VAL A 412 12.53 0.72 2.36
C VAL A 412 11.15 0.72 1.71
N GLN A 413 10.12 0.31 2.45
CA GLN A 413 8.73 0.28 2.00
C GLN A 413 7.85 1.30 2.72
N LEU A 414 6.98 1.95 1.94
CA LEU A 414 5.94 2.88 2.40
C LEU A 414 4.55 2.28 2.24
N TYR A 415 3.62 2.67 3.12
CA TYR A 415 2.19 2.42 2.94
C TYR A 415 1.41 3.58 3.55
N THR A 416 1.38 3.66 4.89
CA THR A 416 0.47 4.54 5.62
C THR A 416 0.73 6.00 5.26
N ALA A 417 1.99 6.43 5.28
CA ALA A 417 2.36 7.79 4.90
C ALA A 417 1.95 8.13 3.46
N PHE A 418 2.02 7.18 2.52
CA PHE A 418 1.55 7.41 1.15
C PHE A 418 0.02 7.58 1.10
N GLY A 419 -0.72 6.79 1.89
CA GLY A 419 -2.17 6.95 2.03
C GLY A 419 -2.59 8.30 2.64
N TYR A 420 -1.73 8.94 3.44
CA TYR A 420 -1.97 10.26 4.05
C TYR A 420 -1.35 11.43 3.30
N GLY A 421 -0.22 11.24 2.61
CA GLY A 421 0.58 12.31 1.99
C GLY A 421 0.46 12.35 0.47
N GLY A 422 -0.04 11.27 -0.14
CA GLY A 422 -0.28 11.19 -1.58
C GLY A 422 0.99 11.15 -2.43
N PRO A 423 0.84 11.31 -3.77
CA PRO A 423 1.92 11.21 -4.75
C PRO A 423 3.16 12.07 -4.48
N ALA A 424 2.98 13.30 -4.00
CA ALA A 424 4.08 14.23 -3.77
C ALA A 424 5.12 13.75 -2.74
N LEU A 425 4.75 12.81 -1.88
CA LEU A 425 5.62 12.29 -0.83
C LEU A 425 6.83 11.53 -1.40
N ILE A 426 6.66 10.83 -2.53
CA ILE A 426 7.70 9.95 -3.10
C ILE A 426 8.95 10.73 -3.54
N PRO A 427 8.85 11.75 -4.42
CA PRO A 427 10.02 12.55 -4.79
C PRO A 427 10.61 13.32 -3.61
N GLN A 428 9.79 13.73 -2.64
CA GLN A 428 10.26 14.39 -1.43
C GLN A 428 11.16 13.47 -0.60
N ILE A 429 10.72 12.24 -0.32
CA ILE A 429 11.51 11.25 0.44
C ILE A 429 12.83 10.93 -0.27
N LYS A 430 12.83 10.82 -1.61
CA LYS A 430 14.05 10.54 -2.37
C LYS A 430 15.07 11.69 -2.27
N ALA A 431 14.61 12.93 -2.37
CA ALA A 431 15.48 14.11 -2.23
C ALA A 431 16.05 14.21 -0.81
N GLU A 432 15.19 14.14 0.21
CA GLU A 432 15.59 14.19 1.61
C GLU A 432 16.56 13.05 2.00
N LEU A 433 16.37 11.85 1.42
CA LEU A 433 17.29 10.73 1.64
C LEU A 433 18.67 11.00 1.04
N ALA A 434 18.73 11.54 -0.18
CA ALA A 434 19.98 11.92 -0.82
C ALA A 434 20.74 12.98 0.00
N GLU A 435 20.02 13.99 0.50
CA GLU A 435 20.57 15.03 1.39
C GLU A 435 21.11 14.44 2.69
N CYS A 436 20.43 13.44 3.28
CA CYS A 436 20.90 12.77 4.50
C CYS A 436 22.21 12.01 4.26
N LEU A 437 22.36 11.34 3.12
CA LEU A 437 23.60 10.65 2.75
C LEU A 437 24.75 11.65 2.58
N GLU A 438 24.52 12.72 1.82
CA GLU A 438 25.52 13.77 1.58
C GLU A 438 25.96 14.43 2.89
N ARG A 439 25.01 14.78 3.75
CA ARG A 439 25.28 15.40 5.05
C ARG A 439 26.20 14.55 5.93
N ASP A 440 26.01 13.23 5.91
CA ASP A 440 26.76 12.30 6.74
C ASP A 440 27.99 11.71 6.00
N GLY A 441 28.28 12.18 4.79
CA GLY A 441 29.49 11.83 4.03
C GLY A 441 29.43 10.49 3.29
N PHE A 442 28.25 9.90 3.12
CA PHE A 442 28.07 8.65 2.37
C PHE A 442 27.89 8.92 0.87
N LYS A 443 28.62 8.17 0.04
CA LYS A 443 28.54 8.27 -1.43
C LYS A 443 27.43 7.41 -2.02
N SER A 444 26.95 6.42 -1.29
CA SER A 444 25.91 5.51 -1.73
C SER A 444 25.09 4.95 -0.56
N ILE A 445 23.90 4.42 -0.85
CA ILE A 445 23.07 3.70 0.12
C ILE A 445 23.88 2.57 0.79
N THR A 446 24.63 1.80 0.01
CA THR A 446 25.39 0.63 0.48
C THR A 446 26.36 0.98 1.61
N GLU A 447 26.98 2.16 1.57
CA GLU A 447 27.89 2.61 2.63
C GLU A 447 27.15 2.91 3.95
N ALA A 448 25.90 3.35 3.87
CA ALA A 448 25.06 3.69 5.01
C ALA A 448 24.32 2.48 5.61
N VAL A 449 24.22 1.34 4.91
CA VAL A 449 23.49 0.17 5.42
C VAL A 449 24.12 -0.34 6.71
N GLY A 450 23.32 -0.37 7.78
CA GLY A 450 23.68 -1.01 9.05
C GLY A 450 24.77 -0.29 9.85
N VAL A 451 25.11 0.96 9.52
CA VAL A 451 26.19 1.71 10.21
C VAL A 451 25.93 1.92 11.70
N ASP A 452 24.68 1.87 12.16
CA ASP A 452 24.33 1.98 13.59
C ASP A 452 24.45 0.63 14.34
N CYS A 453 24.85 -0.43 13.63
CA CYS A 453 24.96 -1.80 14.14
C CYS A 453 26.41 -2.30 14.21
N ARG A 454 27.38 -1.49 13.76
CA ARG A 454 28.80 -1.85 13.66
C ARG A 454 29.57 -1.54 14.92
#